data_AF-A0A6I2Y5X3-F1
#
_entry.id   AF-A0A6I2Y5X3-F1
#
_cell.length_a   1.000
_cell.length_b   1.000
_cell.length_c   1.000
_cell.angle_alpha   90.00
_cell.angle_beta   90.00
_cell.angle_gamma   90.00
#
_symmetry.space_group_name_H-M   'P 1'
#
loop_
_entity.id
_entity.type
_entity.pdbx_description
1 polymer ?
#
loop_
_entity_poly.entity_id
_entity_poly.type
_entity_poly.pdbx_seq_one_letter_code
_entity_poly.pdbx_strand_id
1 'polypeptide(L)'
;MAFSNFTIERRPPRVGEMIRVCPTFGTPSDHPMIYSREEDDWYPLGASIYPDVDGATLVRVRLCENTAGERFLWCIDLADALPTDDSPMAAELVMAAAAESVWCSRQETLTGMSFATLPHGVFPEPIWGPYSVADSIEKAFWDRVITSADHPLLVAPQVTR
;
A
#
# COMPACT_ATOMS: atom_id res chain seq x y z
N MET A 1 -4.63 25.81 16.98
CA MET A 1 -3.50 24.99 16.47
C MET A 1 -3.82 24.69 15.03
N ALA A 2 -2.99 25.17 14.10
CA ALA A 2 -3.15 24.83 12.69
C ALA A 2 -2.65 23.39 12.52
N PHE A 3 -3.54 22.48 12.15
CA PHE A 3 -3.12 21.16 11.68
C PHE A 3 -2.39 21.40 10.35
N SER A 4 -1.08 21.22 10.34
CA SER A 4 -0.35 21.14 9.07
C SER A 4 -1.01 20.04 8.24
N ASN A 5 -1.39 20.35 6.99
CA ASN A 5 -1.83 19.37 6.00
C ASN A 5 -0.70 18.36 5.77
N PHE A 6 -0.67 17.32 6.61
CA PHE A 6 0.25 16.21 6.47
C PHE A 6 -0.38 15.24 5.47
N THR A 7 0.04 15.36 4.22
CA THR A 7 -0.34 14.42 3.16
C THR A 7 0.66 13.26 3.19
N ILE A 8 0.16 12.04 3.39
CA ILE A 8 0.97 10.82 3.25
C ILE A 8 0.88 10.38 1.80
N GLU A 9 2.03 10.26 1.13
CA GLU A 9 2.11 9.77 -0.24
C GLU A 9 1.65 8.31 -0.32
N ARG A 10 1.01 7.93 -1.43
CA ARG A 10 0.66 6.53 -1.73
C ARG A 10 1.51 6.08 -2.89
N ARG A 11 2.39 5.10 -2.68
CA ARG A 11 3.25 4.55 -3.74
C ARG A 11 3.86 3.22 -3.32
N PRO A 12 4.25 2.38 -4.29
CA PRO A 12 5.17 1.29 -3.98
C PRO A 12 6.55 1.83 -3.54
N PRO A 13 7.35 1.00 -2.85
CA PRO A 13 8.77 1.27 -2.63
C PRO A 13 9.49 1.39 -3.97
N ARG A 14 10.38 2.37 -4.10
CA ARG A 14 11.23 2.53 -5.30
C ARG A 14 12.30 1.45 -5.33
N VAL A 15 12.81 1.14 -6.52
CA VAL A 15 13.92 0.19 -6.67
C VAL A 15 15.16 0.70 -5.91
N GLY A 16 15.75 -0.15 -5.09
CA GLY A 16 16.89 0.20 -4.22
C GLY A 16 16.54 1.02 -2.98
N GLU A 17 15.29 1.46 -2.81
CA GLU A 17 14.85 2.17 -1.62
C GLU A 17 14.77 1.20 -0.44
N MET A 18 15.54 1.48 0.61
CA MET A 18 15.48 0.74 1.86
C MET A 18 14.31 1.24 2.70
N ILE A 19 13.42 0.33 3.07
CA ILE A 19 12.19 0.62 3.78
C ILE A 19 12.00 -0.28 5.00
N ARG A 20 11.22 0.23 5.95
CA ARG A 20 10.56 -0.51 7.02
C ARG A 20 9.07 -0.36 6.87
N VAL A 21 8.36 -1.39 7.28
CA VAL A 21 6.91 -1.40 7.40
C VAL A 21 6.57 -1.31 8.89
N CYS A 22 5.62 -0.45 9.22
CA CYS A 22 5.07 -0.35 10.57
C CYS A 22 4.51 -1.71 10.97
N PRO A 23 5.01 -2.34 12.05
CA PRO A 23 4.49 -3.63 12.49
C PRO A 23 2.99 -3.52 12.74
N THR A 24 2.24 -4.45 12.15
CA THR A 24 0.78 -4.45 12.30
C THR A 24 0.44 -5.20 13.59
N PHE A 25 0.16 -4.50 14.68
CA PHE A 25 -0.31 -5.12 15.91
C PHE A 25 -1.83 -5.38 15.84
N GLY A 26 -2.28 -6.32 15.00
CA GLY A 26 -3.70 -6.64 14.86
C GLY A 26 -4.12 -7.22 13.52
N THR A 27 -5.40 -7.03 13.17
CA THR A 27 -5.98 -7.46 11.88
C THR A 27 -5.27 -6.77 10.72
N PRO A 28 -5.00 -7.49 9.61
CA PRO A 28 -4.49 -6.87 8.40
C PRO A 28 -5.35 -5.68 7.96
N SER A 29 -4.73 -4.57 7.59
CA SER A 29 -5.39 -3.40 7.00
C SER A 29 -5.76 -3.66 5.53
N ASP A 30 -6.68 -4.61 5.34
CA ASP A 30 -7.20 -5.00 4.03
C ASP A 30 -8.48 -4.19 3.76
N HIS A 31 -8.52 -3.51 2.61
CA HIS A 31 -9.59 -2.61 2.23
C HIS A 31 -10.08 -2.92 0.82
N PRO A 32 -11.41 -2.92 0.57
CA PRO A 32 -11.91 -2.95 -0.79
C PRO A 32 -11.54 -1.65 -1.51
N MET A 33 -10.85 -1.74 -2.64
CA MET A 33 -10.43 -0.59 -3.42
C MET A 33 -10.61 -0.85 -4.93
N ILE A 34 -10.63 0.23 -5.70
CA ILE A 34 -10.49 0.21 -7.16
C ILE A 34 -9.24 1.01 -7.54
N TYR A 35 -8.55 0.57 -8.59
CA TYR A 35 -7.41 1.30 -9.15
C TYR A 35 -7.87 2.20 -10.30
N SER A 36 -7.60 3.49 -10.22
CA SER A 36 -7.78 4.40 -11.35
C SER A 36 -6.49 4.43 -12.17
N ARG A 37 -6.55 3.95 -13.42
CA ARG A 37 -5.40 4.04 -14.34
C ARG A 37 -5.13 5.45 -14.82
N GLU A 38 -6.15 6.30 -14.87
CA GLU A 38 -6.01 7.70 -15.28
C GLU A 38 -5.23 8.50 -14.24
N GLU A 39 -5.53 8.25 -12.96
CA GLU A 39 -4.87 8.93 -11.84
C GLU A 39 -3.69 8.13 -11.26
N ASP A 40 -3.45 6.91 -11.75
CA ASP A 40 -2.41 5.97 -11.29
C ASP A 40 -2.44 5.76 -9.76
N ASP A 41 -3.64 5.59 -9.20
CA ASP A 41 -3.86 5.61 -7.74
C ASP A 41 -5.04 4.72 -7.30
N TRP A 42 -5.05 4.41 -6.00
CA TRP A 42 -6.06 3.58 -5.35
C TRP A 42 -7.16 4.41 -4.70
N TYR A 43 -8.41 3.93 -4.81
CA TYR A 43 -9.60 4.55 -4.24
C TYR A 43 -10.33 3.54 -3.37
N PRO A 44 -10.42 3.76 -2.04
CA PRO A 44 -11.21 2.92 -1.17
C PRO A 44 -12.69 3.00 -1.49
N LEU A 45 -13.35 1.86 -1.43
CA LEU A 45 -14.79 1.75 -1.62
C LEU A 45 -15.48 1.72 -0.25
N GLY A 46 -16.58 2.47 -0.14
CA GLY A 46 -17.49 2.37 0.98
C GLY A 46 -18.07 0.96 1.06
N ALA A 47 -18.21 0.42 2.28
CA ALA A 47 -18.68 -0.94 2.51
C ALA A 47 -20.06 -1.23 1.89
N SER A 48 -20.91 -0.21 1.73
CA SER A 48 -22.24 -0.33 1.14
C SER A 48 -22.25 -0.48 -0.37
N ILE A 49 -21.19 -0.05 -1.08
CA ILE A 49 -21.14 -0.11 -2.55
C ILE A 49 -20.21 -1.22 -3.05
N TYR A 50 -19.23 -1.64 -2.26
CA TYR A 50 -18.25 -2.65 -2.66
C TYR A 50 -18.86 -3.91 -3.30
N PRO A 51 -19.96 -4.50 -2.79
CA PRO A 51 -20.54 -5.70 -3.39
C PRO A 51 -21.03 -5.54 -4.84
N ASP A 52 -21.29 -4.29 -5.25
CA ASP A 52 -21.90 -3.96 -6.54
C ASP A 52 -20.90 -3.34 -7.53
N VAL A 53 -19.63 -3.18 -7.14
CA VAL A 53 -18.58 -2.54 -7.96
C VAL A 53 -17.76 -3.60 -8.69
N ASP A 54 -17.90 -3.64 -10.02
CA ASP A 54 -17.06 -4.48 -10.87
C ASP A 54 -15.60 -3.99 -10.88
N GLY A 55 -14.65 -4.93 -10.92
CA GLY A 55 -13.21 -4.63 -10.86
C GLY A 55 -12.68 -4.20 -9.49
N ALA A 56 -13.50 -4.19 -8.43
CA ALA A 56 -13.04 -3.98 -7.06
C ALA A 56 -12.18 -5.16 -6.58
N THR A 57 -11.11 -4.86 -5.85
CA THR A 57 -10.22 -5.86 -5.24
C THR A 57 -9.95 -5.54 -3.77
N LEU A 58 -9.53 -6.55 -3.01
CA LEU A 58 -9.00 -6.31 -1.68
C LEU A 58 -7.54 -5.85 -1.80
N VAL A 59 -7.22 -4.75 -1.15
CA VAL A 59 -5.87 -4.18 -1.13
C VAL A 59 -5.39 -4.14 0.31
N ARG A 60 -4.21 -4.69 0.54
CA ARG A 60 -3.50 -4.60 1.79
C ARG A 60 -2.68 -3.33 1.84
N VAL A 61 -3.01 -2.44 2.76
CA VAL A 61 -2.30 -1.17 2.93
C VAL A 61 -1.24 -1.31 4.02
N ARG A 62 -0.05 -0.78 3.76
CA ARG A 62 1.09 -0.77 4.67
C ARG A 62 1.63 0.63 4.86
N LEU A 63 1.82 1.03 6.11
CA LEU A 63 2.55 2.25 6.43
C LEU A 63 4.04 1.95 6.39
N CYS A 64 4.75 2.65 5.52
CA CYS A 64 6.18 2.51 5.31
C CYS A 64 6.94 3.75 5.78
N GLU A 65 8.20 3.54 6.16
CA GLU A 65 9.18 4.60 6.39
C GLU A 65 10.49 4.20 5.68
N ASN A 66 11.10 5.12 4.93
CA ASN A 66 12.41 4.87 4.32
C ASN A 66 13.56 5.36 5.21
N THR A 67 14.81 5.12 4.80
CA THR A 67 16.00 5.54 5.58
C THR A 67 16.19 7.06 5.69
N ALA A 68 15.47 7.84 4.88
CA ALA A 68 15.43 9.30 4.99
C ALA A 68 14.34 9.80 5.96
N GLY A 69 13.55 8.89 6.56
CA GLY A 69 12.43 9.21 7.45
C GLY A 69 11.16 9.63 6.71
N GLU A 70 11.10 9.44 5.39
CA GLU A 70 9.90 9.73 4.60
C GLU A 70 8.86 8.64 4.81
N ARG A 71 7.61 9.03 5.08
CA ARG A 71 6.49 8.12 5.28
C ARG A 71 5.57 8.09 4.07
N PHE A 72 5.14 6.89 3.73
CA PHE A 72 4.21 6.66 2.63
C PHE A 72 3.34 5.42 2.91
N LEU A 73 2.22 5.32 2.22
CA LEU A 73 1.39 4.12 2.19
C LEU A 73 1.71 3.31 0.94
N TRP A 74 1.92 2.01 1.14
CA TRP A 74 2.06 1.05 0.08
C TRP A 74 0.80 0.19 0.01
N CYS A 75 0.12 0.26 -1.12
CA CYS A 75 -1.08 -0.51 -1.44
C CYS A 75 -0.70 -1.77 -2.25
N ILE A 76 -0.95 -2.95 -1.68
CA ILE A 76 -0.65 -4.24 -2.30
C ILE A 76 -1.96 -4.93 -2.65
N ASP A 77 -2.26 -5.08 -3.94
CA ASP A 77 -3.45 -5.77 -4.43
C ASP A 77 -3.40 -7.28 -4.14
N LEU A 78 -4.43 -7.81 -3.48
CA LEU A 78 -4.49 -9.18 -3.01
C LEU A 78 -5.06 -10.16 -4.05
N ALA A 79 -5.84 -9.71 -5.04
CA ALA A 79 -6.42 -10.60 -6.05
C ALA A 79 -5.32 -11.21 -6.94
N ASP A 80 -4.33 -10.39 -7.29
CA ASP A 80 -3.15 -10.76 -8.08
C ASP A 80 -2.02 -11.38 -7.20
N ALA A 81 -2.17 -11.36 -5.88
CA ALA A 81 -1.23 -11.94 -4.91
C ALA A 81 -1.61 -13.35 -4.42
N LEU A 82 -2.64 -13.97 -5.02
CA LEU A 82 -2.94 -15.39 -4.79
C LEU A 82 -1.79 -16.26 -5.31
N PRO A 83 -1.44 -17.35 -4.59
CA PRO A 83 -0.22 -18.10 -4.82
C PRO A 83 -0.35 -18.96 -6.09
N THR A 84 0.10 -18.42 -7.22
CA THR A 84 0.88 -19.22 -8.15
C THR A 84 2.34 -18.99 -7.78
N ASP A 85 3.14 -20.07 -7.66
CA ASP A 85 4.49 -20.06 -7.07
C ASP A 85 5.49 -19.07 -7.73
N ASP A 86 5.12 -18.45 -8.85
CA ASP A 86 5.97 -17.52 -9.62
C ASP A 86 5.35 -16.12 -9.82
N SER A 87 4.28 -15.73 -9.10
CA SER A 87 3.72 -14.36 -9.24
C SER A 87 4.67 -13.31 -8.63
N PRO A 88 5.13 -12.29 -9.39
CA PRO A 88 5.94 -11.18 -8.87
C PRO A 88 5.31 -10.46 -7.67
N MET A 89 3.99 -10.53 -7.48
CA MET A 89 3.26 -9.87 -6.39
C MET A 89 3.21 -10.69 -5.09
N ALA A 90 3.42 -12.01 -5.14
CA ALA A 90 3.70 -12.77 -3.93
C ALA A 90 4.98 -12.26 -3.26
N ALA A 91 5.96 -11.80 -4.06
CA ALA A 91 7.20 -11.20 -3.54
C ALA A 91 6.94 -9.86 -2.82
N GLU A 92 5.93 -9.08 -3.22
CA GLU A 92 5.58 -7.82 -2.55
C GLU A 92 5.03 -8.06 -1.15
N LEU A 93 4.10 -9.02 -0.99
CA LEU A 93 3.60 -9.40 0.33
C LEU A 93 4.70 -9.98 1.23
N VAL A 94 5.57 -10.83 0.67
CA VAL A 94 6.70 -11.40 1.40
C VAL A 94 7.68 -10.31 1.83
N MET A 95 8.01 -9.37 0.93
CA MET A 95 8.87 -8.23 1.25
C MET A 95 8.24 -7.37 2.33
N ALA A 96 6.94 -7.04 2.22
CA ALA A 96 6.23 -6.24 3.20
C ALA A 96 6.26 -6.89 4.59
N ALA A 97 6.02 -8.20 4.66
CA ALA A 97 6.07 -8.96 5.91
C ALA A 97 7.50 -8.99 6.49
N ALA A 98 8.53 -9.24 5.68
CA ALA A 98 9.92 -9.18 6.13
C ALA A 98 10.28 -7.77 6.61
N ALA A 99 9.78 -6.75 5.91
CA ALA A 99 10.00 -5.34 6.21
C ALA A 99 9.34 -4.88 7.50
N GLU A 100 8.47 -5.69 8.14
CA GLU A 100 7.96 -5.46 9.51
C GLU A 100 9.01 -5.77 10.58
N SER A 101 10.01 -6.59 10.28
CA SER A 101 11.12 -6.89 11.21
C SER A 101 12.46 -6.31 10.79
N VAL A 102 12.82 -6.34 9.51
CA VAL A 102 14.14 -5.90 9.03
C VAL A 102 14.02 -4.80 7.98
N TRP A 103 15.11 -4.08 7.71
CA TRP A 103 15.15 -3.16 6.58
C TRP A 103 15.20 -3.97 5.27
N CYS A 104 14.28 -3.69 4.35
CA CYS A 104 14.18 -4.36 3.06
C CYS A 104 14.28 -3.36 1.92
N SER A 105 14.80 -3.76 0.77
CA SER A 105 14.66 -3.00 -0.48
C SER A 105 14.16 -3.87 -1.61
N ARG A 106 13.37 -3.24 -2.49
CA ARG A 106 12.98 -3.78 -3.77
C ARG A 106 14.20 -3.85 -4.69
N GLN A 107 14.40 -4.98 -5.34
CA GLN A 107 15.48 -5.20 -6.30
C GLN A 107 14.91 -5.75 -7.60
N GLU A 108 15.34 -5.17 -8.72
CA GLU A 108 15.05 -5.71 -10.04
C GLU A 108 16.16 -6.69 -10.43
N THR A 109 15.76 -7.86 -10.90
CA THR A 109 16.65 -8.90 -11.41
C THR A 109 16.30 -9.23 -12.85
N LEU A 110 17.18 -9.97 -13.53
CA LEU A 110 16.91 -10.45 -14.89
C LEU A 110 15.68 -11.38 -14.97
N THR A 111 15.27 -11.97 -13.86
CA THR A 111 14.15 -12.92 -13.78
C THR A 111 12.88 -12.29 -13.18
N GLY A 112 12.90 -10.98 -12.91
CA GLY A 112 11.76 -10.24 -12.37
C GLY A 112 12.11 -9.53 -11.07
N MET A 113 11.25 -9.71 -10.07
CA MET A 113 11.32 -8.99 -8.81
C MET A 113 11.96 -9.84 -7.71
N SER A 114 12.84 -9.21 -6.93
CA SER A 114 13.37 -9.78 -5.70
C SER A 114 13.44 -8.71 -4.61
N PHE A 115 13.81 -9.10 -3.41
CA PHE A 115 14.07 -8.16 -2.34
C PHE A 115 15.38 -8.51 -1.63
N ALA A 116 16.10 -7.47 -1.21
CA ALA A 116 17.28 -7.60 -0.36
C ALA A 116 16.91 -7.22 1.06
N THR A 117 17.37 -8.01 2.03
CA THR A 117 17.27 -7.68 3.45
C THR A 117 18.64 -7.21 3.95
N LEU A 118 18.64 -6.25 4.87
CA LEU A 118 19.83 -5.92 5.63
C LEU A 118 19.74 -6.46 7.06
N PRO A 119 20.88 -6.86 7.66
CA PRO A 119 20.92 -7.23 9.06
C PRO A 119 20.40 -6.12 9.97
N HIS A 120 19.82 -6.52 11.11
CA HIS A 120 19.44 -5.57 12.16
C HIS A 120 20.61 -4.71 12.62
N GLY A 121 20.34 -3.45 12.95
CA GLY A 121 21.32 -2.51 13.48
C GLY A 121 22.18 -1.78 12.45
N VAL A 122 22.01 -2.06 11.15
CA VAL A 122 22.67 -1.30 10.07
C VAL A 122 22.08 0.10 9.93
N PHE A 123 20.76 0.21 10.07
CA PHE A 123 20.02 1.48 10.09
C PHE A 123 19.29 1.63 11.43
N PRO A 124 19.05 2.87 11.89
CA PRO A 124 18.22 3.10 13.08
C PRO A 124 16.83 2.52 12.86
N GLU A 125 16.20 2.03 13.93
CA GLU A 125 14.79 1.64 13.85
C GLU A 125 13.92 2.89 13.67
N PRO A 126 12.89 2.84 12.81
CA PRO A 126 11.99 3.94 12.59
C PRO A 126 11.21 4.27 13.87
N ILE A 127 10.99 5.56 14.11
CA ILE A 127 10.15 6.01 15.22
C ILE A 127 8.76 6.25 14.66
N TRP A 128 7.89 5.24 14.74
CA TRP A 128 6.50 5.37 14.34
C TRP A 128 5.85 6.54 15.08
N GLY A 129 5.28 7.48 14.34
CA GLY A 129 4.70 8.70 14.89
C GLY A 129 3.51 8.42 15.83
N PRO A 130 2.90 9.48 16.40
CA PRO A 130 1.76 9.31 17.30
C PRO A 130 0.49 8.83 16.60
N TYR A 131 0.44 8.86 15.26
CA TYR A 131 -0.69 8.39 14.48
C TYR A 131 -0.62 6.88 14.32
N SER A 132 -1.76 6.22 14.55
CA SER A 132 -1.89 4.81 14.23
C SER A 132 -1.83 4.59 12.71
N VAL A 133 -1.63 3.34 12.30
CA VAL A 133 -1.75 2.95 10.88
C VAL A 133 -3.15 3.30 10.37
N ALA A 134 -4.19 3.09 11.17
CA ALA A 134 -5.57 3.44 10.82
C ALA A 134 -5.73 4.96 10.58
N ASP A 135 -5.23 5.80 11.49
CA ASP A 135 -5.27 7.26 11.32
C ASP A 135 -4.49 7.71 10.07
N SER A 136 -3.39 7.03 9.76
CA SER A 136 -2.57 7.30 8.58
C SER A 136 -3.31 6.97 7.29
N ILE A 137 -4.02 5.83 7.27
CA ILE A 137 -4.87 5.41 6.14
C ILE A 137 -6.03 6.39 5.98
N GLU A 138 -6.77 6.69 7.05
CA GLU A 138 -7.89 7.63 7.01
C GLU A 138 -7.45 8.98 6.45
N LYS A 139 -6.33 9.52 6.94
CA LYS A 139 -5.78 10.79 6.43
C LYS A 139 -5.29 10.73 5.01
N ALA A 140 -4.70 9.63 4.58
CA ALA A 140 -4.25 9.50 3.20
C ALA A 140 -5.44 9.49 2.24
N PHE A 141 -6.53 8.80 2.60
CA PHE A 141 -7.67 8.59 1.70
C PHE A 141 -8.88 9.48 1.97
N TRP A 142 -8.80 10.44 2.89
CA TRP A 142 -9.96 11.21 3.39
C TRP A 142 -10.85 11.84 2.31
N ASP A 143 -10.27 12.28 1.20
CA ASP A 143 -10.93 12.93 0.07
C ASP A 143 -11.15 12.00 -1.14
N ARG A 144 -10.84 10.71 -0.99
CA ARG A 144 -10.79 9.73 -2.09
C ARG A 144 -11.64 8.49 -1.85
N VAL A 145 -12.38 8.43 -0.75
CA VAL A 145 -13.31 7.32 -0.50
C VAL A 145 -14.53 7.46 -1.43
N ILE A 146 -14.75 6.45 -2.26
CA ILE A 146 -15.93 6.37 -3.11
C ILE A 146 -17.08 5.76 -2.30
N THR A 147 -18.15 6.53 -2.11
CA THR A 147 -19.32 6.09 -1.34
C THR A 147 -20.61 6.01 -2.17
N SER A 148 -20.53 6.29 -3.47
CA SER A 148 -21.67 6.28 -4.39
C SER A 148 -21.38 5.40 -5.60
N ALA A 149 -22.37 4.59 -6.02
CA ALA A 149 -22.29 3.78 -7.24
C ALA A 149 -22.25 4.65 -8.51
N ASP A 150 -22.79 5.87 -8.45
CA ASP A 150 -22.80 6.83 -9.56
C ASP A 150 -21.49 7.64 -9.65
N HIS A 151 -20.44 7.26 -8.90
CA HIS A 151 -19.19 8.00 -8.90
C HIS A 151 -18.53 7.96 -10.30
N PRO A 152 -18.02 9.08 -10.84
CA PRO A 152 -17.48 9.15 -12.20
C PRO A 152 -16.43 8.07 -12.52
N LEU A 153 -15.58 7.72 -11.55
CA LEU A 153 -14.59 6.64 -11.70
C LEU A 153 -15.19 5.25 -11.94
N LEU A 154 -16.45 5.01 -11.56
CA LEU A 154 -17.12 3.72 -11.71
C LEU A 154 -17.92 3.60 -13.03
N VAL A 155 -18.43 4.73 -13.54
CA VAL A 155 -19.25 4.75 -14.78
C VAL A 155 -18.44 4.98 -16.06
N ALA A 156 -17.20 5.47 -15.95
CA ALA A 156 -16.31 5.58 -17.11
C ALA A 156 -15.90 4.17 -17.59
N PRO A 157 -15.82 3.91 -18.92
CA PRO A 157 -15.38 2.63 -19.44
C PRO A 157 -13.93 2.36 -18.96
N GLN A 158 -13.80 1.44 -18.01
CA GLN A 158 -12.51 0.97 -17.54
C GLN A 158 -11.83 0.26 -18.72
N VAL A 159 -10.71 0.82 -19.21
CA VAL A 159 -9.95 0.20 -20.30
C VAL A 159 -9.45 -1.15 -19.79
N THR A 160 -9.99 -2.22 -20.36
CA THR A 160 -9.72 -3.61 -19.96
C THR A 160 -8.21 -3.89 -20.03
N ARG A 161 -7.72 -4.69 -19.10
CA ARG A 161 -6.31 -5.13 -18.99
C ARG A 161 -5.93 -6.02 -20.17
#